data_AF-H9FKT5-F1
#
_entry.id   AF-H9FKT5-F1
#
_cell.length_a   1.000
_cell.length_b   1.000
_cell.length_c   1.000
_cell.angle_alpha   90.00
_cell.angle_beta   90.00
_cell.angle_gamma   90.00
#
_symmetry.space_group_name_H-M   'P 1'
#
loop_
_entity.id
_entity.type
_entity.pdbx_description
1 polymer ?
#
loop_
_entity_poly.entity_id
_entity_poly.type
_entity_poly.pdbx_seq_one_letter_code
_entity_poly.pdbx_strand_id
1 'polypeptide(L)'
;EETTRLRKPRFSFEENQILIREVRAHYPQLYGAQSRRVSVAERRRVWDGIAAKINGITSWKRTGQEVQKRWNDFKRRTKEKLARVPHSTQGAGPAAEDAFSAEEETIFAILGPGVA
;
A
#
# COMPACT_ATOMS: atom_id res chain seq x y z
N GLU A 1 10.84 15.03 -32.54
CA GLU A 1 9.75 15.19 -31.55
C GLU A 1 9.45 13.85 -30.88
N GLU A 2 10.06 13.60 -29.72
CA GLU A 2 9.63 12.49 -28.86
C GLU A 2 8.32 12.91 -28.19
N THR A 3 7.20 12.42 -28.73
CA THR A 3 5.91 12.43 -28.04
C THR A 3 6.02 11.50 -26.83
N THR A 4 6.67 11.99 -25.78
CA THR A 4 6.74 11.35 -24.47
C THR A 4 5.31 11.21 -23.99
N ARG A 5 4.74 10.03 -24.19
CA ARG A 5 3.42 9.64 -23.68
C ARG A 5 3.40 10.06 -22.22
N LEU A 6 2.66 11.13 -21.88
CA LEU A 6 2.51 11.64 -20.52
C LEU A 6 1.81 10.54 -19.70
N ARG A 7 2.60 9.58 -19.21
CA ARG A 7 2.13 8.58 -18.26
C ARG A 7 1.86 9.35 -16.98
N LYS A 8 0.70 9.11 -16.38
CA LYS A 8 0.38 9.63 -15.05
C LYS A 8 1.61 9.41 -14.15
N PRO A 9 2.12 10.44 -13.47
CA PRO A 9 3.25 10.28 -12.58
C PRO A 9 2.93 9.23 -11.53
N ARG A 10 3.95 8.45 -11.16
CA ARG A 10 3.82 7.44 -10.10
C ARG A 10 3.34 8.13 -8.82
N PHE A 11 2.69 7.37 -7.93
CA PHE A 11 2.37 7.89 -6.60
C PHE A 11 3.64 8.39 -5.93
N SER A 12 3.67 9.69 -5.65
CA SER A 12 4.67 10.38 -4.84
C SER A 12 4.74 9.76 -3.45
N PHE A 13 5.86 9.98 -2.76
CA PHE A 13 6.07 9.49 -1.40
C PHE A 13 4.94 9.94 -0.45
N GLU A 14 4.57 11.23 -0.51
CA GLU A 14 3.49 11.78 0.33
C GLU A 14 2.12 11.14 0.05
N GLU A 15 1.79 10.88 -1.21
CA GLU A 15 0.55 10.21 -1.61
C GLU A 15 0.50 8.76 -1.10
N ASN A 16 1.64 8.07 -1.08
CA ASN A 16 1.74 6.74 -0.51
C ASN A 16 1.68 6.76 1.02
N GLN A 17 2.26 7.76 1.69
CA GLN A 17 2.14 7.93 3.15
C GLN A 17 0.69 8.10 3.57
N ILE A 18 -0.08 8.94 2.86
CA ILE A 18 -1.52 9.08 3.09
C ILE A 18 -2.23 7.76 2.84
N LEU A 19 -1.95 7.09 1.72
CA LEU A 19 -2.53 5.78 1.42
C LEU A 19 -2.33 4.79 2.58
N ILE A 20 -1.10 4.65 3.07
CA ILE A 20 -0.75 3.68 4.12
C ILE A 20 -1.39 4.07 5.44
N ARG A 21 -1.32 5.36 5.82
CA ARG A 21 -1.92 5.87 7.05
C ARG A 21 -3.44 5.64 7.08
N GLU A 22 -4.11 5.92 5.97
CA GLU A 22 -5.55 5.77 5.87
C GLU A 22 -5.98 4.31 5.80
N VAL A 23 -5.28 3.49 5.02
CA VAL A 23 -5.57 2.05 4.99
C VAL A 23 -5.31 1.41 6.34
N ARG A 24 -4.31 1.87 7.11
CA ARG A 24 -4.10 1.45 8.50
C ARG A 24 -5.28 1.82 9.39
N ALA A 25 -5.76 3.06 9.32
CA ALA A 25 -6.91 3.52 10.11
C ALA A 25 -8.18 2.74 9.77
N HIS A 26 -8.38 2.41 8.49
CA HIS A 26 -9.52 1.64 8.00
C HIS A 26 -9.25 0.14 7.86
N TYR A 27 -8.10 -0.35 8.34
CA TYR A 27 -7.70 -1.75 8.23
C TYR A 27 -8.72 -2.72 8.84
N PRO A 28 -9.24 -2.50 10.07
CA PRO A 28 -10.26 -3.39 10.63
C PRO A 28 -11.51 -3.52 9.76
N GLN A 29 -11.88 -2.44 9.04
CA GLN A 29 -13.03 -2.40 8.13
C GLN A 29 -12.74 -3.00 6.75
N LEU A 30 -11.51 -2.87 6.25
CA LEU A 30 -11.11 -3.36 4.93
C LEU A 30 -10.71 -4.85 4.95
N TYR A 31 -9.91 -5.25 5.95
CA TYR A 31 -9.27 -6.56 6.02
C TYR A 31 -9.32 -7.23 7.40
N GLY A 32 -9.63 -6.50 8.48
CA GLY A 32 -9.71 -7.06 9.83
C GLY A 32 -11.11 -7.57 10.21
N ALA A 33 -11.35 -7.67 11.52
CA ALA A 33 -12.54 -8.29 12.09
C ALA A 33 -13.88 -7.64 11.66
N GLN A 34 -13.87 -6.33 11.35
CA GLN A 34 -15.07 -5.62 10.90
C GLN A 34 -15.36 -5.83 9.41
N SER A 35 -14.38 -6.28 8.60
CA SER A 35 -14.58 -6.48 7.15
C SER A 35 -15.71 -7.43 6.80
N ARG A 36 -16.01 -8.40 7.67
CA ARG A 36 -17.16 -9.32 7.53
C ARG A 36 -18.51 -8.61 7.60
N ARG A 37 -18.57 -7.46 8.28
CA ARG A 37 -19.76 -6.61 8.42
C ARG A 37 -19.82 -5.49 7.39
N VAL A 38 -18.72 -5.22 6.68
CA VAL A 38 -18.62 -4.11 5.74
C VAL A 38 -19.04 -4.55 4.34
N SER A 39 -20.11 -3.95 3.85
CA SER A 39 -20.65 -4.19 2.51
C SER A 39 -19.67 -3.75 1.43
N VAL A 40 -19.83 -4.27 0.21
CA VAL A 40 -19.00 -3.86 -0.95
C VAL A 40 -19.10 -2.35 -1.20
N ALA A 41 -20.30 -1.78 -1.03
CA ALA A 41 -20.53 -0.34 -1.15
C ALA A 41 -19.78 0.49 -0.10
N GLU A 42 -19.76 0.06 1.16
CA GLU A 42 -19.01 0.73 2.22
C GLU A 42 -17.50 0.61 2.02
N ARG A 43 -17.01 -0.57 1.63
CA ARG A 43 -15.61 -0.76 1.24
C ARG A 43 -15.22 0.21 0.12
N ARG A 44 -16.09 0.37 -0.89
CA ARG A 44 -15.88 1.34 -1.97
C ARG A 44 -15.85 2.77 -1.44
N ARG A 45 -16.75 3.15 -0.52
CA ARG A 45 -16.74 4.47 0.12
C ARG A 45 -15.46 4.75 0.90
N VAL A 46 -14.92 3.75 1.61
CA VAL A 46 -13.62 3.89 2.28
C VAL A 46 -12.53 4.20 1.25
N TRP A 47 -12.41 3.40 0.19
CA TRP A 47 -11.42 3.65 -0.87
C TRP A 47 -11.61 5.01 -1.57
N ASP A 48 -12.86 5.42 -1.78
CA ASP A 48 -13.19 6.72 -2.36
C ASP A 48 -12.79 7.88 -1.42
N GLY A 49 -13.00 7.73 -0.11
CA GLY A 49 -12.54 8.68 0.90
C GLY A 49 -11.01 8.81 0.96
N ILE A 50 -10.29 7.68 0.83
CA ILE A 50 -8.83 7.67 0.72
C ILE A 50 -8.39 8.40 -0.55
N ALA A 51 -9.06 8.12 -1.68
CA ALA A 51 -8.79 8.79 -2.93
C ALA A 51 -9.06 10.30 -2.85
N ALA A 52 -10.13 10.73 -2.18
CA ALA A 52 -10.41 12.14 -1.94
C ALA A 52 -9.29 12.83 -1.15
N LYS A 53 -8.76 12.18 -0.11
CA LYS A 53 -7.61 12.70 0.66
C LYS A 53 -6.35 12.83 -0.17
N ILE A 54 -6.03 11.82 -0.98
CA ILE A 54 -4.89 11.87 -1.90
C ILE A 54 -5.11 12.99 -2.93
N ASN A 55 -6.29 13.06 -3.53
CA ASN A 55 -6.69 14.12 -4.48
C ASN A 55 -6.62 15.53 -3.90
N GLY A 56 -6.63 15.68 -2.57
CA GLY A 56 -6.45 16.97 -1.90
C GLY A 56 -5.01 17.48 -1.92
N ILE A 57 -4.02 16.59 -2.00
CA ILE A 57 -2.59 16.95 -2.04
C ILE A 57 -1.97 16.79 -3.43
N THR A 58 -2.64 16.07 -4.33
CA THR A 58 -2.16 15.85 -5.70
C THR A 58 -2.99 16.60 -6.72
N SER A 59 -2.34 17.16 -7.74
CA SER A 59 -3.05 17.73 -8.88
C SER A 59 -3.70 16.66 -9.78
N TRP A 60 -3.40 15.38 -9.55
CA TRP A 60 -3.89 14.26 -10.36
C TRP A 60 -5.05 13.54 -9.71
N LYS A 61 -6.26 13.69 -10.26
CA LYS A 61 -7.42 12.95 -9.76
C LYS A 61 -7.20 11.43 -9.90
N ARG A 62 -7.15 10.76 -8.76
CA ARG A 62 -7.13 9.31 -8.58
C ARG A 62 -8.47 8.83 -8.07
N THR A 63 -8.89 7.69 -8.55
CA THR A 63 -10.12 7.02 -8.12
C THR A 63 -9.84 6.03 -6.98
N GLY A 64 -10.86 5.69 -6.19
CA GLY A 64 -10.73 4.65 -5.16
C GLY A 64 -10.19 3.31 -5.70
N GLN A 65 -10.47 2.98 -6.96
CA GLN A 65 -9.91 1.80 -7.62
C GLN A 65 -8.41 1.91 -7.90
N GLU A 66 -7.91 3.07 -8.33
CA GLU A 66 -6.46 3.30 -8.53
C GLU A 66 -5.70 3.20 -7.20
N VAL A 67 -6.29 3.78 -6.15
CA VAL A 67 -5.79 3.72 -4.77
C VAL A 67 -5.78 2.29 -4.25
N GLN A 68 -6.85 1.53 -4.47
CA GLN A 68 -6.91 0.10 -4.13
C GLN A 68 -5.88 -0.72 -4.91
N LYS A 69 -5.68 -0.47 -6.21
CA LYS A 69 -4.60 -1.12 -6.99
C LYS A 69 -3.24 -0.80 -6.41
N ARG A 70 -2.99 0.44 -6.01
CA ARG A 70 -1.73 0.86 -5.39
C ARG A 70 -1.47 0.11 -4.08
N TRP A 71 -2.50 -0.03 -3.24
CA TRP A 71 -2.41 -0.85 -2.02
C TRP A 71 -2.14 -2.33 -2.31
N ASN A 72 -2.76 -2.90 -3.34
CA ASN A 72 -2.46 -4.28 -3.75
C ASN A 72 -1.03 -4.44 -4.28
N ASP A 73 -0.49 -3.47 -5.02
CA ASP A 73 0.91 -3.47 -5.44
C ASP A 73 1.84 -3.40 -4.22
N PHE A 74 1.51 -2.58 -3.22
CA PHE A 74 2.21 -2.54 -1.95
C PHE A 74 2.24 -3.90 -1.25
N LYS A 75 1.08 -4.54 -1.06
CA LYS A 75 0.99 -5.91 -0.55
C LYS A 75 1.86 -6.90 -1.33
N ARG A 76 1.77 -6.85 -2.66
CA ARG A 76 2.51 -7.74 -3.55
C ARG A 76 4.01 -7.54 -3.40
N ARG A 77 4.48 -6.29 -3.38
CA ARG A 77 5.88 -5.93 -3.25
C ARG A 77 6.43 -6.36 -1.88
N THR A 78 5.69 -6.13 -0.80
CA THR A 78 6.02 -6.62 0.55
C THR A 78 6.10 -8.15 0.60
N LYS A 79 5.16 -8.86 -0.05
CA LYS A 79 5.17 -10.34 -0.10
C LYS A 79 6.31 -10.88 -0.97
N GLU A 80 6.60 -10.27 -2.11
CA GLU A 80 7.75 -10.62 -2.96
C GLU A 80 9.06 -10.40 -2.23
N LYS A 81 9.19 -9.30 -1.47
CA LYS A 81 10.36 -9.03 -0.64
C LYS A 81 10.48 -10.07 0.48
N LEU A 82 9.39 -10.40 1.18
CA LEU A 82 9.39 -11.46 2.20
C LEU A 82 9.74 -12.84 1.65
N ALA A 83 9.24 -13.20 0.45
CA ALA A 83 9.59 -14.46 -0.22
C ALA A 83 11.06 -14.48 -0.70
N ARG A 84 11.64 -13.30 -0.95
CA ARG A 84 13.05 -13.11 -1.31
C ARG A 84 13.97 -12.96 -0.11
N VAL A 85 13.46 -12.74 1.11
CA VAL A 85 14.22 -12.89 2.35
C VAL A 85 14.20 -14.38 2.69
N PRO A 86 15.23 -15.18 2.29
CA PRO A 86 15.32 -16.54 2.77
C PRO A 86 15.44 -16.49 4.30
N HIS A 87 14.80 -17.44 4.95
CA HIS A 87 15.02 -17.77 6.36
C HIS A 87 16.42 -18.40 6.54
N SER A 88 17.46 -17.73 6.04
CA SER A 88 18.84 -18.10 6.23
C SER A 88 19.39 -17.27 7.37
N THR A 89 19.13 -17.76 8.58
CA THR A 89 20.22 -17.91 9.51
C THR A 89 21.37 -18.58 8.76
N GLN A 90 22.37 -17.78 8.36
CA GLN A 90 23.80 -18.10 8.34
C GLN A 90 24.50 -17.32 7.22
N GLY A 91 25.31 -16.34 7.64
CA GLY A 91 26.49 -15.93 6.90
C GLY A 91 26.38 -14.65 6.08
N ALA A 92 27.00 -13.60 6.62
CA ALA A 92 27.80 -12.58 5.92
C ALA A 92 27.14 -11.69 4.85
N GLY A 93 27.13 -10.38 5.14
CA GLY A 93 27.18 -9.32 4.11
C GLY A 93 26.23 -8.14 4.36
N PRO A 94 26.72 -6.88 4.38
CA PRO A 94 25.89 -5.71 4.61
C PRO A 94 25.19 -5.32 3.30
N ALA A 95 24.01 -5.87 3.03
CA ALA A 95 23.16 -5.39 1.93
C ALA A 95 22.21 -4.32 2.46
N ALA A 96 22.70 -3.08 2.51
CA ALA A 96 21.91 -1.89 2.84
C ALA A 96 20.79 -1.58 1.81
N GLU A 97 20.58 -2.44 0.80
CA GLU A 97 19.54 -2.29 -0.24
C GLU A 97 18.26 -3.10 0.03
N ASP A 98 18.27 -3.99 1.02
CA ASP A 98 17.11 -4.85 1.38
C ASP A 98 16.35 -4.36 2.63
N ALA A 99 16.68 -3.17 3.14
CA ALA A 99 15.89 -2.55 4.20
C ALA A 99 14.45 -2.35 3.68
N PHE A 100 13.46 -2.88 4.41
CA PHE A 100 12.06 -2.55 4.18
C PHE A 100 11.94 -1.02 4.16
N SER A 101 11.37 -0.44 3.11
CA SER A 101 11.08 0.99 3.15
C SER A 101 10.10 1.24 4.31
N ALA A 102 10.13 2.40 4.97
CA ALA A 102 9.25 2.69 6.12
C ALA A 102 7.76 2.43 5.80
N GLU A 103 7.41 2.61 4.52
CA GLU A 103 6.14 2.24 3.92
C GLU A 103 5.86 0.72 4.01
N GLU A 104 6.81 -0.10 3.55
CA GLU A 104 6.73 -1.56 3.53
C GLU A 104 6.76 -2.18 4.93
N GLU A 105 7.51 -1.60 5.86
CA GLU A 105 7.53 -2.02 7.28
C GLU A 105 6.17 -1.77 7.94
N THR A 106 5.56 -0.61 7.67
CA THR A 106 4.21 -0.31 8.17
C THR A 106 3.17 -1.26 7.57
N ILE A 107 3.27 -1.55 6.26
CA ILE A 107 2.40 -2.52 5.58
C ILE A 107 2.61 -3.93 6.14
N PHE A 108 3.86 -4.32 6.41
CA PHE A 108 4.20 -5.59 7.05
C PHE A 108 3.65 -5.66 8.48
N ALA A 109 3.74 -4.60 9.28
CA ALA A 109 3.15 -4.55 10.62
C ALA A 109 1.61 -4.64 10.60
N ILE A 110 0.98 -4.11 9.55
CA ILE A 110 -0.47 -4.21 9.33
C ILE A 110 -0.88 -5.62 8.89
N LEU A 111 -0.08 -6.27 8.04
CA LEU A 111 -0.38 -7.57 7.41
C LEU A 111 0.29 -8.78 8.09
N GLY A 112 1.13 -8.54 9.10
CA GLY A 112 2.13 -9.48 9.61
C GLY A 112 1.58 -10.87 9.99
N PRO A 113 2.48 -11.86 10.19
CA PRO A 113 2.20 -13.31 10.15
C PRO A 113 1.37 -13.85 11.33
N GLY A 114 0.56 -13.01 11.97
CA GLY A 114 -0.25 -13.32 13.15
C GLY A 114 -1.74 -13.04 12.99
N VAL A 115 -2.28 -12.91 11.77
CA VAL A 115 -3.73 -13.11 11.55
C VAL A 115 -3.97 -14.61 11.37
N ALA A 116 -3.97 -15.31 12.50
CA ALA A 116 -4.64 -16.60 12.65
C ALA A 116 -6.14 -16.35 12.85
#